data_AF-A0A922FGX2-F1
#
_entry.id   AF-A0A922FGX2-F1
#
_cell.length_a   1.000
_cell.length_b   1.000
_cell.length_c   1.000
_cell.angle_alpha   90.00
_cell.angle_beta   90.00
_cell.angle_gamma   90.00
#
_symmetry.space_group_name_H-M   'P 1'
#
loop_
_entity.id
_entity.type
_entity.pdbx_description
1 polymer ?
#
loop_
_entity_poly.entity_id
_entity_poly.type
_entity_poly.pdbx_seq_one_letter_code
_entity_poly.pdbx_strand_id
1 'polypeptide(L)'
;MNLVLHGDHRVESKSSNLVAELSSQVLESLPRDLILCILLRLPISSFVQIKSVCTGWRMLARDPDLVNKYRSCMVEINNPCLIFHSDCTIRNQLYFAEFPTCNHESEEKMKRFHVPFWEAMTEFNVLVSSNGLLCLSDSSQKDALCVYNPFIGNHLDLPKSMQSQFPNQQVVYGFGFHPTNKEYKVLKIVYYMKTHKDYLCARSNFTLGSSTWRSLGKVGYHHHLYQWHSQVLVKGRFHWLTWPRIYHHGIKIISFDLAEEQFLEVPSTPLMGFHYHLVVLGGYLSVAVYFNHCKLEIWVMAGYGVEESWIKKFHIRAHMPKGLEEDPANQFFKNSQIIRNRGYIRVLCLLKNGGILLEYINRALVCYDPKSGEFKDRCNISGNAEVV
;
A
#
# COMPACT_ATOMS: atom_id res chain seq x y z
N MET A 1 -17.83 13.09 -17.11
CA MET A 1 -18.20 12.80 -18.50
C MET A 1 -18.57 11.34 -18.57
N ASN A 2 -19.82 11.04 -18.91
CA ASN A 2 -20.37 9.68 -18.96
C ASN A 2 -19.71 8.89 -20.09
N LEU A 3 -19.14 7.72 -19.78
CA LEU A 3 -18.69 6.75 -20.78
C LEU A 3 -19.70 5.61 -20.85
N VAL A 4 -20.50 5.61 -21.92
CA VAL A 4 -21.24 4.45 -22.42
C VAL A 4 -20.49 3.97 -23.65
N LEU A 5 -20.07 2.70 -23.73
CA LEU A 5 -19.80 2.03 -25.01
C LEU A 5 -19.98 0.50 -24.90
N HIS A 6 -20.28 -0.07 -26.07
CA HIS A 6 -20.93 -1.35 -26.36
C HIS A 6 -20.21 -2.60 -25.85
N GLY A 7 -21.01 -3.58 -25.43
CA GLY A 7 -20.56 -4.94 -25.13
C GLY A 7 -20.82 -5.88 -26.29
N ASP A 8 -19.79 -6.65 -26.65
CA ASP A 8 -19.87 -7.81 -27.52
C ASP A 8 -20.90 -8.83 -27.02
N HIS A 9 -21.68 -9.38 -27.94
CA HIS A 9 -22.63 -10.46 -27.69
C HIS A 9 -21.88 -11.76 -27.35
N ARG A 10 -21.83 -12.10 -26.06
CA ARG A 10 -21.49 -13.45 -25.57
C ARG A 10 -22.77 -14.24 -25.38
N VAL A 11 -22.80 -15.47 -25.90
CA VAL A 11 -23.88 -16.43 -25.69
C VAL A 11 -23.93 -16.81 -24.21
N GLU A 12 -24.91 -16.28 -23.47
CA GLU A 12 -25.19 -16.63 -22.08
C GLU A 12 -25.91 -17.99 -22.00
N SER A 13 -25.49 -18.85 -21.07
CA SER A 13 -26.07 -20.18 -20.86
C SER A 13 -27.43 -20.10 -20.15
N LYS A 14 -28.36 -21.04 -20.39
CA LYS A 14 -29.68 -21.08 -19.69
C LYS A 14 -29.57 -21.08 -18.15
N SER A 15 -28.48 -21.60 -17.60
CA SER A 15 -28.22 -21.62 -16.14
C SER A 15 -27.87 -20.24 -15.57
N SER A 16 -27.20 -19.37 -16.34
CA SER A 16 -26.83 -18.02 -15.86
C SER A 16 -28.05 -17.09 -15.81
N ASN A 17 -29.01 -17.27 -16.72
CA ASN A 17 -30.22 -16.46 -16.76
C ASN A 17 -31.14 -16.72 -15.57
N LEU A 18 -31.28 -18.00 -15.17
CA LEU A 18 -32.11 -18.37 -14.02
C LEU A 18 -31.55 -17.82 -12.69
N VAL A 19 -30.22 -17.82 -12.53
CA VAL A 19 -29.53 -17.26 -11.36
C VAL A 19 -29.69 -15.73 -11.33
N ALA A 20 -29.60 -15.07 -12.48
CA ALA A 20 -29.80 -13.62 -12.58
C ALA A 20 -31.25 -13.21 -12.24
N GLU A 21 -32.25 -13.96 -12.71
CA GLU A 21 -33.67 -13.74 -12.38
C GLU A 21 -33.94 -13.92 -10.87
N LEU A 22 -33.49 -15.03 -10.28
CA LEU A 22 -33.62 -15.27 -8.84
C LEU A 22 -32.90 -14.18 -8.02
N SER A 23 -31.75 -13.71 -8.49
CA SER A 23 -31.00 -12.64 -7.83
C SER A 23 -31.71 -11.28 -7.90
N SER A 24 -32.47 -11.01 -8.96
CA SER A 24 -33.30 -9.81 -9.07
C SER A 24 -34.48 -9.86 -8.10
N GLN A 25 -35.13 -11.02 -7.99
CA GLN A 25 -36.24 -11.23 -7.05
C GLN A 25 -35.81 -11.08 -5.58
N VAL A 26 -34.58 -11.50 -5.24
CA VAL A 26 -34.00 -11.27 -3.90
C VAL A 26 -33.79 -9.77 -3.63
N LEU A 27 -33.34 -9.01 -4.63
CA LEU A 27 -33.13 -7.57 -4.51
C LEU A 27 -34.45 -6.81 -4.30
N GLU A 28 -35.54 -7.31 -4.89
CA GLU A 28 -36.88 -6.72 -4.81
C GLU A 28 -37.63 -7.10 -3.53
N SER A 29 -37.31 -8.23 -2.91
CA SER A 29 -38.00 -8.75 -1.70
C SER A 29 -37.38 -8.32 -0.37
N LEU A 30 -36.11 -7.88 -0.36
CA LEU A 30 -35.42 -7.43 0.85
C LEU A 30 -35.41 -5.90 0.98
N PRO A 31 -35.67 -5.35 2.17
CA PRO A 31 -35.43 -3.94 2.46
C PRO A 31 -33.99 -3.52 2.11
N ARG A 32 -33.85 -2.35 1.47
CA ARG A 32 -32.55 -1.82 1.03
C ARG A 32 -31.50 -1.82 2.16
N ASP A 33 -31.90 -1.48 3.38
CA ASP A 33 -30.99 -1.43 4.52
C ASP A 33 -30.41 -2.80 4.89
N LEU A 34 -31.19 -3.88 4.76
CA LEU A 34 -30.70 -5.24 4.99
C LEU A 34 -29.70 -5.67 3.91
N ILE A 35 -29.96 -5.31 2.66
CA ILE A 35 -29.05 -5.57 1.54
C ILE A 35 -27.71 -4.86 1.80
N LEU A 36 -27.73 -3.58 2.18
CA LEU A 36 -26.53 -2.83 2.51
C LEU A 36 -25.79 -3.46 3.70
N CYS A 37 -26.50 -3.85 4.76
CA CYS A 37 -25.92 -4.54 5.92
C CYS A 37 -25.21 -5.85 5.55
N ILE A 38 -25.77 -6.63 4.61
CA ILE A 38 -25.15 -7.86 4.12
C ILE A 38 -23.89 -7.52 3.31
N LEU A 39 -23.99 -6.60 2.34
CA LEU A 39 -22.88 -6.22 1.47
C LEU A 39 -21.68 -5.65 2.24
N LEU A 40 -21.94 -4.86 3.29
CA LEU A 40 -20.91 -4.27 4.15
C LEU A 40 -20.15 -5.30 4.99
N ARG A 41 -20.68 -6.53 5.13
CA ARG A 41 -20.03 -7.63 5.86
C ARG A 41 -19.27 -8.58 4.95
N LEU A 42 -19.41 -8.45 3.63
CA LEU A 42 -18.72 -9.33 2.69
C LEU A 42 -17.23 -8.98 2.61
N PRO A 43 -16.34 -9.98 2.45
CA PRO A 43 -14.96 -9.74 2.06
C PRO A 43 -14.88 -9.00 0.72
N ILE A 44 -13.78 -8.29 0.49
CA ILE A 44 -13.65 -7.42 -0.69
C ILE A 44 -13.71 -8.21 -1.99
N SER A 45 -13.17 -9.43 -2.00
CA SER A 45 -13.25 -10.32 -3.16
C SER A 45 -14.69 -10.69 -3.52
N SER A 46 -15.55 -10.96 -2.53
CA SER A 46 -16.97 -11.22 -2.74
C SER A 46 -17.72 -9.95 -3.15
N PHE A 47 -17.45 -8.81 -2.50
CA PHE A 47 -18.09 -7.53 -2.81
C PHE A 47 -17.84 -7.11 -4.26
N VAL A 48 -16.66 -7.39 -4.79
CA VAL A 48 -16.30 -7.08 -6.18
C VAL A 48 -17.07 -7.96 -7.17
N GLN A 49 -17.25 -9.24 -6.84
CA GLN A 49 -17.92 -10.22 -7.70
C GLN A 49 -19.42 -9.96 -7.86
N ILE A 50 -20.07 -9.25 -6.93
CA ILE A 50 -21.51 -8.95 -7.04
C ILE A 50 -21.86 -8.16 -8.31
N LYS A 51 -20.89 -7.42 -8.88
CA LYS A 51 -21.03 -6.70 -10.16
C LYS A 51 -21.35 -7.62 -11.35
N SER A 52 -21.03 -8.90 -11.21
CA SER A 52 -21.22 -9.92 -12.24
C SER A 52 -22.53 -10.71 -12.06
N VAL A 53 -23.29 -10.48 -10.98
CA VAL A 53 -24.50 -11.25 -10.67
C VAL A 53 -25.70 -10.79 -11.50
N CYS A 54 -26.11 -9.53 -11.37
CA CYS A 54 -27.15 -8.92 -12.21
C CYS A 54 -26.97 -7.40 -12.29
N THR A 55 -27.76 -6.73 -13.14
CA THR A 55 -27.70 -5.28 -13.33
C THR A 55 -27.97 -4.51 -12.04
N GLY A 56 -28.92 -4.97 -11.20
CA GLY A 56 -29.22 -4.34 -9.91
C GLY A 56 -28.04 -4.36 -8.95
N TRP A 57 -27.43 -5.53 -8.73
CA TRP A 57 -26.21 -5.66 -7.92
C TRP A 57 -25.03 -4.85 -8.49
N ARG A 58 -24.89 -4.81 -9.82
CA ARG A 58 -23.87 -3.99 -10.50
C ARG A 58 -24.06 -2.50 -10.25
N MET A 59 -25.30 -2.01 -10.27
CA MET A 59 -25.61 -0.62 -9.96
C MET A 59 -25.32 -0.30 -8.49
N LEU A 60 -25.72 -1.17 -7.56
CA LEU A 60 -25.42 -1.01 -6.13
C LEU A 60 -23.92 -0.99 -5.86
N ALA A 61 -23.15 -1.91 -6.45
CA ALA A 61 -21.70 -1.97 -6.29
C ALA A 61 -20.94 -0.77 -6.90
N ARG A 62 -21.63 0.05 -7.70
CA ARG A 62 -21.12 1.31 -8.26
C ARG A 62 -21.64 2.54 -7.51
N ASP A 63 -22.57 2.35 -6.57
CA ASP A 63 -23.08 3.42 -5.71
C ASP A 63 -21.93 3.99 -4.86
N PRO A 64 -21.55 5.27 -5.05
CA PRO A 64 -20.46 5.90 -4.30
C PRO A 64 -20.69 5.86 -2.79
N ASP A 65 -21.94 5.94 -2.33
CA ASP A 65 -22.26 5.93 -0.91
C ASP A 65 -22.02 4.56 -0.29
N LEU A 66 -22.39 3.49 -0.99
CA LEU A 66 -22.09 2.13 -0.56
C LEU A 66 -20.59 1.88 -0.56
N VAL A 67 -19.86 2.31 -1.60
CA VAL A 67 -18.40 2.15 -1.66
C VAL A 67 -17.70 2.89 -0.52
N ASN A 68 -18.15 4.10 -0.20
CA ASN A 68 -17.60 4.87 0.91
C ASN A 68 -17.94 4.23 2.27
N LYS A 69 -19.19 3.78 2.47
CA LYS A 69 -19.58 3.03 3.68
C LYS A 69 -18.78 1.74 3.82
N TYR A 70 -18.60 0.99 2.74
CA TYR A 70 -17.80 -0.24 2.71
C TYR A 70 -16.36 0.03 3.13
N ARG A 71 -15.76 1.11 2.61
CA ARG A 71 -14.41 1.53 3.00
C ARG A 71 -14.32 1.87 4.48
N SER A 72 -15.26 2.64 5.02
CA SER A 72 -15.31 2.95 6.45
C SER A 72 -15.46 1.69 7.30
N CYS A 73 -16.37 0.79 6.94
CA CYS A 73 -16.55 -0.48 7.64
C CYS A 73 -15.29 -1.36 7.57
N MET A 74 -14.58 -1.42 6.44
CA MET A 74 -13.33 -2.18 6.33
C MET A 74 -12.24 -1.65 7.28
N VAL A 75 -12.16 -0.32 7.44
CA VAL A 75 -11.24 0.31 8.41
C VAL A 75 -11.65 -0.04 9.85
N GLU A 76 -12.94 -0.02 10.17
CA GLU A 76 -13.46 -0.37 11.51
C GLU A 76 -13.33 -1.87 11.84
N ILE A 77 -13.57 -2.73 10.85
CA ILE A 77 -13.48 -4.19 10.98
C ILE A 77 -12.01 -4.64 11.07
N ASN A 78 -11.07 -3.80 10.60
CA ASN A 78 -9.63 -3.99 10.67
C ASN A 78 -9.19 -5.38 10.17
N ASN A 79 -9.73 -5.75 9.01
CA ASN A 79 -9.40 -6.96 8.27
C ASN A 79 -8.50 -6.56 7.09
N PRO A 80 -7.16 -6.61 7.25
CA PRO A 80 -6.26 -6.17 6.21
C PRO A 80 -6.35 -7.12 5.01
N CYS A 81 -6.58 -6.54 3.84
CA CYS A 81 -6.31 -7.21 2.58
C CYS A 81 -4.86 -6.88 2.20
N LEU A 82 -4.00 -7.90 2.18
CA LEU A 82 -2.62 -7.71 1.72
C LEU A 82 -2.53 -8.03 0.23
N ILE A 83 -1.78 -7.19 -0.48
CA ILE A 83 -1.42 -7.42 -1.87
C ILE A 83 0.06 -7.77 -1.90
N PHE A 84 0.43 -8.81 -2.62
CA PHE A 84 1.81 -9.25 -2.76
C PHE A 84 2.26 -9.08 -4.20
N HIS A 85 3.43 -8.49 -4.37
CA HIS A 85 4.12 -8.38 -5.65
C HIS A 85 5.25 -9.42 -5.70
N SER A 86 5.18 -10.37 -6.63
CA SER A 86 6.23 -11.37 -6.81
C SER A 86 6.90 -11.24 -8.17
N ASP A 87 8.22 -11.24 -8.12
CA ASP A 87 9.12 -11.31 -9.28
C ASP A 87 9.82 -12.68 -9.39
N CYS A 88 9.42 -13.64 -8.56
CA CYS A 88 9.99 -14.99 -8.55
C CYS A 88 9.28 -15.89 -9.57
N THR A 89 10.05 -16.66 -10.34
CA THR A 89 9.63 -17.61 -11.41
C THR A 89 8.86 -17.02 -12.59
N ILE A 90 7.88 -16.14 -12.34
CA ILE A 90 7.14 -15.35 -13.32
C ILE A 90 7.13 -13.91 -12.80
N ARG A 91 7.61 -12.96 -13.60
CA ARG A 91 7.68 -11.54 -13.20
C ARG A 91 6.29 -10.91 -13.06
N ASN A 92 6.22 -9.83 -12.27
CA ASN A 92 5.06 -8.94 -12.15
C ASN A 92 3.75 -9.62 -11.71
N GLN A 93 3.84 -10.58 -10.79
CA GLN A 93 2.66 -11.25 -10.29
C GLN A 93 2.09 -10.53 -9.08
N LEU A 94 0.80 -10.23 -9.15
CA LEU A 94 0.05 -9.67 -8.05
C LEU A 94 -0.83 -10.75 -7.44
N TYR A 95 -0.69 -10.95 -6.14
CA TYR A 95 -1.53 -11.83 -5.35
C TYR A 95 -2.25 -11.04 -4.27
N PHE A 96 -3.34 -11.59 -3.75
CA PHE A 96 -3.94 -11.09 -2.53
C PHE A 96 -4.26 -12.20 -1.55
N ALA A 97 -4.13 -11.85 -0.28
CA ALA A 97 -4.63 -12.62 0.83
C ALA A 97 -5.56 -11.74 1.67
N GLU A 98 -6.75 -12.27 1.96
CA GLU A 98 -7.65 -11.72 2.97
C GLU A 98 -7.34 -12.46 4.27
N PHE A 99 -7.07 -11.73 5.35
CA PHE A 99 -6.76 -12.33 6.66
C PHE A 99 -8.00 -12.29 7.55
N PRO A 100 -8.93 -13.27 7.46
CA PRO A 100 -10.09 -13.28 8.32
C PRO A 100 -9.64 -13.25 9.79
N THR A 101 -10.38 -12.49 10.59
CA THR A 101 -10.27 -12.45 12.05
C THR A 101 -10.02 -13.86 12.57
N CYS A 102 -8.92 -14.02 13.30
CA CYS A 102 -8.49 -15.25 13.96
C CYS A 102 -9.68 -16.10 14.36
N ASN A 103 -9.90 -17.25 13.70
CA ASN A 103 -10.61 -18.41 14.26
C ASN A 103 -10.71 -19.67 13.38
N HIS A 104 -10.14 -19.75 12.18
CA HIS A 104 -10.18 -21.01 11.43
C HIS A 104 -8.85 -21.36 10.76
N GLU A 105 -8.41 -22.61 10.97
CA GLU A 105 -7.32 -23.32 10.27
C GLU A 105 -7.69 -23.62 8.81
N SER A 106 -8.34 -22.69 8.11
CA SER A 106 -8.56 -22.83 6.68
C SER A 106 -7.29 -22.44 5.96
N GLU A 107 -6.75 -23.33 5.12
CA GLU A 107 -5.68 -23.01 4.17
C GLU A 107 -5.97 -21.67 3.50
N GLU A 108 -5.14 -20.67 3.77
CA GLU A 108 -5.30 -19.32 3.22
C GLU A 108 -5.12 -19.40 1.70
N LYS A 109 -6.24 -19.35 0.96
CA LYS A 109 -6.21 -19.40 -0.50
C LYS A 109 -5.77 -18.04 -1.03
N MET A 110 -4.46 -17.89 -1.21
CA MET A 110 -3.89 -16.77 -1.96
C MET A 110 -4.45 -16.77 -3.37
N LYS A 111 -5.08 -15.66 -3.76
CA LYS A 111 -5.69 -15.51 -5.09
C LYS A 111 -4.80 -14.61 -5.93
N ARG A 112 -4.61 -14.98 -7.20
CA ARG A 112 -3.83 -14.21 -8.16
C ARG A 112 -4.73 -13.19 -8.85
N PHE A 113 -4.29 -11.94 -8.92
CA PHE A 113 -4.90 -10.94 -9.79
C PHE A 113 -4.44 -11.15 -11.23
N HIS A 114 -5.37 -10.94 -12.16
CA HIS A 114 -4.99 -10.74 -13.55
C HIS A 114 -4.40 -9.34 -13.71
N VAL A 115 -3.34 -9.18 -14.49
CA VAL A 115 -2.74 -7.88 -14.79
C VAL A 115 -2.94 -7.60 -16.29
N PRO A 116 -3.95 -6.79 -16.67
CA PRO A 116 -4.38 -6.71 -18.07
C PRO A 116 -3.45 -5.89 -18.97
N PHE A 117 -2.48 -5.18 -18.39
CA PHE A 117 -1.55 -4.29 -19.11
C PHE A 117 -0.12 -4.85 -19.19
N TRP A 118 0.08 -6.14 -18.90
CA TRP A 118 1.40 -6.76 -18.87
C TRP A 118 2.16 -6.68 -20.21
N GLU A 119 1.43 -6.61 -21.33
CA GLU A 119 2.02 -6.43 -22.67
C GLU A 119 2.58 -5.01 -22.88
N ALA A 120 1.92 -4.00 -22.31
CA ALA A 120 2.33 -2.60 -22.40
C ALA A 120 3.36 -2.20 -21.34
N MET A 121 3.34 -2.88 -20.18
CA MET A 121 4.26 -2.67 -19.06
C MET A 121 4.82 -4.03 -18.64
N THR A 122 5.89 -4.44 -19.32
CA THR A 122 6.50 -5.77 -19.18
C THR A 122 7.27 -5.95 -17.88
N GLU A 123 7.56 -4.87 -17.15
CA GLU A 123 8.16 -4.86 -15.81
C GLU A 123 7.63 -3.66 -15.02
N PHE A 124 7.14 -3.89 -13.80
CA PHE A 124 6.71 -2.79 -12.94
C PHE A 124 7.12 -2.98 -11.48
N ASN A 125 7.27 -1.86 -10.79
CA ASN A 125 7.37 -1.83 -9.34
C ASN A 125 6.09 -1.26 -8.74
N VAL A 126 5.65 -1.83 -7.63
CA VAL A 126 4.54 -1.26 -6.86
C VAL A 126 5.11 -0.22 -5.90
N LEU A 127 4.77 1.05 -6.12
CA LEU A 127 5.32 2.16 -5.33
C LEU A 127 4.61 2.31 -3.99
N VAL A 128 3.29 2.25 -4.00
CA VAL A 128 2.43 2.39 -2.81
C VAL A 128 1.00 1.95 -3.11
N SER A 129 0.28 1.51 -2.07
CA SER A 129 -1.16 1.25 -2.10
C SER A 129 -1.94 2.33 -1.32
N SER A 130 -3.12 2.71 -1.82
CA SER A 130 -4.03 3.63 -1.15
C SER A 130 -5.47 3.28 -1.46
N ASN A 131 -6.25 2.93 -0.44
CA ASN A 131 -7.68 2.59 -0.57
C ASN A 131 -7.95 1.50 -1.62
N GLY A 132 -7.06 0.50 -1.73
CA GLY A 132 -7.16 -0.60 -2.69
C GLY A 132 -6.72 -0.26 -4.12
N LEU A 133 -6.27 0.97 -4.39
CA LEU A 133 -5.57 1.32 -5.63
C LEU A 133 -4.07 1.19 -5.44
N LEU A 134 -3.39 0.72 -6.48
CA LEU A 134 -1.93 0.62 -6.55
C LEU A 134 -1.38 1.72 -7.45
N CYS A 135 -0.32 2.39 -7.01
CA CYS A 135 0.49 3.22 -7.89
C CYS A 135 1.70 2.41 -8.35
N LEU A 136 1.81 2.20 -9.65
CA LEU A 136 2.83 1.40 -10.30
C LEU A 136 3.78 2.31 -11.09
N SER A 137 5.06 1.95 -11.12
CA SER A 137 6.03 2.54 -12.06
C SER A 137 6.50 1.48 -13.04
N ASP A 138 6.54 1.83 -14.31
CA ASP A 138 7.19 1.02 -15.34
C ASP A 138 8.70 0.99 -15.09
N SER A 139 9.27 -0.20 -14.92
CA SER A 139 10.72 -0.38 -14.72
C SER A 139 11.49 -0.20 -16.03
N SER A 140 10.85 -0.43 -17.17
CA SER A 140 11.46 -0.31 -18.51
C SER A 140 11.41 1.12 -19.05
N GLN A 141 10.41 1.91 -18.66
CA GLN A 141 10.24 3.29 -19.07
C GLN A 141 10.40 4.27 -17.92
N LYS A 142 11.44 5.11 -18.01
CA LYS A 142 11.63 6.21 -17.05
C LYS A 142 10.37 7.08 -16.98
N ASP A 143 9.93 7.36 -15.76
CA ASP A 143 8.82 8.26 -15.44
C ASP A 143 7.43 7.84 -15.90
N ALA A 144 7.23 6.62 -16.42
CA ALA A 144 5.91 6.11 -16.71
C ALA A 144 5.27 5.56 -15.43
N LEU A 145 4.10 6.10 -15.07
CA LEU A 145 3.32 5.70 -13.92
C LEU A 145 1.94 5.22 -14.35
N CYS A 146 1.42 4.24 -13.63
CA CYS A 146 0.09 3.71 -13.83
C CYS A 146 -0.62 3.57 -12.48
N VAL A 147 -1.88 3.99 -12.40
CA VAL A 147 -2.74 3.69 -11.25
C VAL A 147 -3.62 2.50 -11.59
N TYR A 148 -3.47 1.43 -10.82
CA TYR A 148 -4.14 0.17 -11.05
C TYR A 148 -5.12 -0.19 -9.93
N ASN A 149 -6.34 -0.57 -10.29
CA ASN A 149 -7.29 -1.20 -9.39
C ASN A 149 -7.33 -2.72 -9.64
N PRO A 150 -6.63 -3.53 -8.81
CA PRO A 150 -6.52 -4.97 -9.02
C PRO A 150 -7.85 -5.71 -8.85
N PHE A 151 -8.78 -5.16 -8.09
CA PHE A 151 -10.06 -5.82 -7.83
C PHE A 151 -11.00 -5.78 -9.04
N ILE A 152 -10.97 -4.70 -9.81
CA ILE A 152 -11.85 -4.56 -10.99
C ILE A 152 -11.09 -4.69 -12.32
N GLY A 153 -9.76 -4.80 -12.29
CA GLY A 153 -8.93 -4.90 -13.49
C GLY A 153 -8.77 -3.59 -14.27
N ASN A 154 -9.23 -2.44 -13.73
CA ASN A 154 -9.10 -1.16 -14.42
C ASN A 154 -7.77 -0.51 -14.08
N HIS A 155 -7.14 0.10 -15.07
CA HIS A 155 -5.91 0.87 -14.91
C HIS A 155 -6.01 2.24 -15.59
N LEU A 156 -5.15 3.15 -15.18
CA LEU A 156 -5.02 4.49 -15.74
C LEU A 156 -3.55 4.85 -15.84
N ASP A 157 -3.05 4.99 -17.08
CA ASP A 157 -1.72 5.52 -17.32
C ASP A 157 -1.70 7.02 -17.05
N LEU A 158 -0.70 7.46 -16.31
CA LEU A 158 -0.50 8.87 -16.01
C LEU A 158 0.30 9.53 -17.13
N PRO A 159 0.02 10.79 -17.47
CA PRO A 159 0.80 11.51 -18.47
C PRO A 159 2.27 11.53 -18.04
N LYS A 160 3.21 11.43 -18.99
CA LYS A 160 4.63 11.55 -18.67
C LYS A 160 4.90 12.96 -18.13
N SER A 161 5.53 13.05 -16.95
CA SER A 161 5.94 14.34 -16.39
C SER A 161 7.06 14.93 -17.25
N MET A 162 6.95 16.21 -17.61
CA MET A 162 8.01 16.95 -18.31
C MET A 162 9.22 17.12 -17.40
N GLN A 163 10.19 16.18 -17.40
CA GLN A 163 11.61 16.37 -17.05
C GLN A 163 12.32 15.02 -16.78
N SER A 164 12.96 14.46 -17.80
CA SER A 164 14.13 13.57 -17.64
C SER A 164 15.34 14.21 -18.34
N GLN A 165 15.68 15.45 -17.96
CA GLN A 165 16.76 16.21 -18.61
C GLN A 165 18.16 15.84 -18.11
N PHE A 166 18.26 15.03 -17.04
CA PHE A 166 19.55 14.71 -16.41
C PHE A 166 19.71 13.20 -16.21
N PRO A 167 20.91 12.64 -16.47
CA PRO A 167 21.16 11.19 -16.39
C PRO A 167 21.13 10.64 -14.95
N ASN A 168 21.46 11.45 -13.95
CA ASN A 168 21.57 11.04 -12.53
C ASN A 168 20.42 11.64 -11.69
N GLN A 169 19.20 11.16 -11.91
CA GLN A 169 18.02 11.58 -11.16
C GLN A 169 17.56 10.49 -10.20
N GLN A 170 17.24 10.90 -8.97
CA GLN A 170 16.49 10.06 -8.02
C GLN A 170 15.09 10.63 -7.91
N VAL A 171 14.07 9.76 -7.96
CA VAL A 171 12.67 10.20 -7.92
C VAL A 171 11.99 9.62 -6.69
N VAL A 172 11.32 10.43 -5.89
CA VAL A 172 10.45 9.96 -4.81
C VAL A 172 9.02 10.21 -5.23
N TYR A 173 8.18 9.18 -5.06
CA TYR A 173 6.75 9.28 -5.31
C TYR A 173 5.97 9.23 -4.00
N GLY A 174 4.82 9.91 -4.00
CA GLY A 174 3.77 9.72 -3.00
C GLY A 174 2.44 9.55 -3.72
N PHE A 175 1.59 8.65 -3.23
CA PHE A 175 0.24 8.52 -3.77
C PHE A 175 -0.76 8.26 -2.65
N GLY A 176 -1.90 8.93 -2.74
CA GLY A 176 -2.87 8.91 -1.65
C GLY A 176 -4.19 9.58 -2.01
N PHE A 177 -5.18 9.28 -1.17
CA PHE A 177 -6.50 9.89 -1.26
C PHE A 177 -6.56 11.11 -0.34
N HIS A 178 -6.95 12.25 -0.89
CA HIS A 178 -7.23 13.46 -0.15
C HIS A 178 -8.70 13.43 0.33
N PRO A 179 -8.96 13.25 1.64
CA PRO A 179 -10.31 12.97 2.13
C PRO A 179 -11.29 14.14 1.95
N THR A 180 -10.82 15.39 2.06
CA THR A 180 -11.66 16.59 1.97
C THR A 180 -12.14 16.83 0.54
N ASN A 181 -11.24 16.80 -0.44
CA ASN A 181 -11.60 17.04 -1.84
C ASN A 181 -12.10 15.77 -2.55
N LYS A 182 -11.98 14.61 -1.90
CA LYS A 182 -12.33 13.29 -2.43
C LYS A 182 -11.57 12.94 -3.73
N GLU A 183 -10.30 13.32 -3.79
CA GLU A 183 -9.45 13.16 -4.97
C GLU A 183 -8.23 12.32 -4.66
N TYR A 184 -7.77 11.54 -5.63
CA TYR A 184 -6.45 10.91 -5.53
C TYR A 184 -5.38 11.85 -6.08
N LYS A 185 -4.29 12.00 -5.33
CA LYS A 185 -3.14 12.81 -5.73
C LYS A 185 -1.89 11.95 -5.80
N VAL A 186 -1.06 12.25 -6.78
CA VAL A 186 0.29 11.72 -6.96
C VAL A 186 1.26 12.89 -6.80
N LEU A 187 2.24 12.74 -5.93
CA LEU A 187 3.36 13.66 -5.79
C LEU A 187 4.59 13.01 -6.41
N LYS A 188 5.31 13.78 -7.23
CA LYS A 188 6.60 13.41 -7.80
C LYS A 188 7.64 14.41 -7.33
N ILE A 189 8.73 13.91 -6.76
CA ILE A 189 9.86 14.68 -6.25
C ILE A 189 11.11 14.19 -6.95
N VAL A 190 11.71 15.03 -7.79
CA VAL A 190 12.91 14.69 -8.56
C VAL A 190 14.11 15.39 -7.96
N TYR A 191 15.06 14.60 -7.46
CA TYR A 191 16.38 15.07 -7.03
C TYR A 191 17.36 14.95 -8.19
N TYR A 192 18.10 16.01 -8.44
CA TYR A 192 19.20 15.99 -9.38
C TYR A 192 20.39 16.77 -8.83
N MET A 193 21.56 16.26 -9.16
CA MET A 193 22.84 16.82 -8.74
C MET A 193 23.14 18.07 -9.56
N LYS A 194 23.28 19.22 -8.91
CA LYS A 194 23.69 20.47 -9.55
C LYS A 194 25.23 20.62 -9.53
N THR A 195 25.85 20.24 -8.42
CA THR A 195 27.31 20.22 -8.19
C THR A 195 27.68 19.02 -7.31
N HIS A 196 28.97 18.78 -7.03
CA HIS A 196 29.44 17.72 -6.13
C HIS A 196 28.84 17.76 -4.71
N LYS A 197 28.24 18.87 -4.29
CA LYS A 197 27.70 19.07 -2.94
C LYS A 197 26.26 19.59 -2.91
N ASP A 198 25.74 20.13 -4.03
CA ASP A 198 24.41 20.73 -4.09
C ASP A 198 23.43 19.91 -4.91
N TYR A 199 22.28 19.63 -4.30
CA TYR A 199 21.16 18.99 -4.95
C TYR A 199 20.01 19.97 -5.08
N LEU A 200 19.39 19.97 -6.26
CA LEU A 200 18.13 20.64 -6.48
C LEU A 200 17.00 19.61 -6.46
N CYS A 201 15.84 20.07 -6.02
CA CYS A 201 14.63 19.30 -6.00
C CYS A 201 13.57 19.99 -6.85
N ALA A 202 13.13 19.32 -7.91
CA ALA A 202 11.93 19.71 -8.66
C ALA A 202 10.74 18.89 -8.17
N ARG A 203 9.61 19.55 -7.97
CA ARG A 203 8.41 18.91 -7.41
C ARG A 203 7.24 19.14 -8.34
N SER A 204 6.43 18.12 -8.53
CA SER A 204 5.17 18.22 -9.26
C SER A 204 4.12 17.36 -8.60
N ASN A 205 2.87 17.77 -8.75
CA ASN A 205 1.73 16.97 -8.35
C ASN A 205 0.82 16.71 -9.55
N PHE A 206 0.08 15.63 -9.43
CA PHE A 206 -0.94 15.23 -10.37
C PHE A 206 -2.18 14.82 -9.59
N THR A 207 -3.34 15.27 -10.04
CA THR A 207 -4.63 14.88 -9.48
C THR A 207 -5.28 13.94 -10.49
N LEU A 208 -5.78 12.80 -10.02
CA LEU A 208 -6.44 11.82 -10.90
C LEU A 208 -7.65 12.45 -11.58
N GLY A 209 -7.69 12.34 -12.92
CA GLY A 209 -8.70 13.00 -13.76
C GLY A 209 -8.22 14.30 -14.41
N SER A 210 -7.09 14.87 -13.97
CA SER A 210 -6.44 15.98 -14.66
C SER A 210 -5.68 15.51 -15.91
N SER A 211 -5.39 16.44 -16.83
CA SER A 211 -4.64 16.15 -18.07
C SER A 211 -3.12 16.34 -17.94
N THR A 212 -2.66 17.14 -16.96
CA THR A 212 -1.26 17.54 -16.84
C THR A 212 -0.76 17.52 -15.40
N TRP A 213 0.56 17.37 -15.26
CA TRP A 213 1.26 17.60 -14.00
C TRP A 213 1.38 19.10 -13.73
N ARG A 214 1.10 19.51 -12.50
CA ARG A 214 1.34 20.89 -12.04
C ARG A 214 2.66 20.95 -11.29
N SER A 215 3.47 21.97 -11.61
CA SER A 215 4.74 22.21 -10.90
C SER A 215 4.47 22.85 -9.54
N LEU A 216 5.18 22.37 -8.52
CA LEU A 216 5.26 22.96 -7.17
C LEU A 216 6.58 23.74 -6.96
N GLY A 217 7.21 24.13 -8.07
CA GLY A 217 8.47 24.86 -8.09
C GLY A 217 9.71 24.01 -7.84
N LYS A 218 10.87 24.68 -7.89
CA LYS A 218 12.19 24.13 -7.58
C LYS A 218 12.71 24.78 -6.31
N VAL A 219 13.26 23.98 -5.41
CA VAL A 219 13.84 24.47 -4.15
C VAL A 219 15.24 23.90 -3.97
N GLY A 220 16.14 24.70 -3.39
CA GLY A 220 17.39 24.18 -2.83
C GLY A 220 17.04 23.26 -1.67
N TYR A 221 17.54 22.02 -1.68
CA TYR A 221 17.01 21.00 -0.80
C TYR A 221 18.01 20.57 0.28
N HIS A 222 17.59 20.62 1.55
CA HIS A 222 18.43 20.25 2.70
C HIS A 222 18.26 18.79 3.20
N HIS A 223 17.19 18.07 2.82
CA HIS A 223 16.88 16.70 3.29
C HIS A 223 16.54 15.66 2.20
N HIS A 224 17.51 14.92 1.66
CA HIS A 224 17.21 13.85 0.70
C HIS A 224 16.19 12.85 1.24
N LEU A 225 15.02 12.73 0.59
CA LEU A 225 14.00 11.77 1.02
C LEU A 225 14.33 10.36 0.54
N TYR A 226 13.97 9.37 1.34
CA TYR A 226 14.21 7.96 1.06
C TYR A 226 13.06 7.39 0.20
N GLN A 227 13.35 6.98 -1.04
CA GLN A 227 12.41 6.18 -1.86
C GLN A 227 12.51 4.71 -1.45
N TRP A 228 11.68 4.28 -0.51
CA TRP A 228 11.50 2.88 -0.08
C TRP A 228 10.06 2.74 0.43
N HIS A 229 9.67 1.57 0.96
CA HIS A 229 8.35 1.26 1.55
C HIS A 229 7.93 2.12 2.76
N SER A 230 8.52 3.31 2.91
CA SER A 230 8.42 4.22 4.03
C SER A 230 7.46 5.38 3.78
N GLN A 231 6.79 5.44 2.62
CA GLN A 231 5.73 6.44 2.44
C GLN A 231 4.47 5.96 3.17
N VAL A 232 4.01 6.74 4.14
CA VAL A 232 2.71 6.53 4.78
C VAL A 232 1.82 7.75 4.56
N LEU A 233 0.50 7.55 4.68
CA LEU A 233 -0.50 8.61 4.58
C LEU A 233 -1.26 8.68 5.89
N VAL A 234 -1.09 9.77 6.64
CA VAL A 234 -1.78 10.00 7.92
C VAL A 234 -2.40 11.40 7.91
N LYS A 235 -3.69 11.49 8.28
CA LYS A 235 -4.44 12.76 8.33
C LYS A 235 -4.31 13.62 7.05
N GLY A 236 -4.38 12.97 5.88
CA GLY A 236 -4.28 13.67 4.59
C GLY A 236 -2.89 14.19 4.25
N ARG A 237 -1.85 13.71 4.94
CA ARG A 237 -0.46 14.11 4.71
C ARG A 237 0.38 12.89 4.38
N PHE A 238 1.21 13.01 3.36
CA PHE A 238 2.25 12.02 3.10
C PHE A 238 3.39 12.20 4.10
N HIS A 239 4.05 11.12 4.49
CA HIS A 239 5.24 11.17 5.35
C HIS A 239 6.35 10.30 4.78
N TRP A 240 7.59 10.78 4.88
CA TRP A 240 8.80 10.06 4.52
C TRP A 240 9.89 10.27 5.57
N LEU A 241 10.86 9.36 5.56
CA LEU A 241 12.12 9.52 6.28
C LEU A 241 13.19 10.16 5.38
N THR A 242 14.09 10.92 6.00
CA THR A 242 15.25 11.50 5.31
C THR A 242 16.45 10.55 5.32
N TRP A 243 17.30 10.64 4.30
CA TRP A 243 18.59 9.95 4.24
C TRP A 243 19.52 10.48 5.34
N PRO A 244 20.18 9.61 6.13
CA PRO A 244 21.18 10.04 7.09
C PRO A 244 22.35 10.66 6.33
N ARG A 245 22.58 11.96 6.49
CA ARG A 245 23.78 12.61 5.94
C ARG A 245 24.98 12.19 6.78
N ILE A 246 26.12 11.96 6.12
CA ILE A 246 27.40 11.56 6.74
C ILE A 246 27.80 12.46 7.93
N TYR A 247 27.31 13.71 7.96
CA TYR A 247 27.62 14.73 8.96
C TYR A 247 26.42 15.23 9.81
N HIS A 248 25.23 14.60 9.72
CA HIS A 248 24.07 14.97 10.53
C HIS A 248 23.48 13.74 11.24
N HIS A 249 23.46 13.78 12.57
CA HIS A 249 23.17 12.65 13.45
C HIS A 249 21.67 12.39 13.71
N GLY A 250 20.77 12.69 12.78
CA GLY A 250 19.33 12.46 12.99
C GLY A 250 18.54 12.18 11.72
N ILE A 251 17.70 11.15 11.76
CA ILE A 251 16.66 10.92 10.75
C ILE A 251 15.49 11.84 11.10
N LYS A 252 15.03 12.59 10.10
CA LYS A 252 13.86 13.46 10.21
C LYS A 252 12.66 12.82 9.52
N ILE A 253 11.46 13.19 9.98
CA ILE A 253 10.20 12.86 9.33
C ILE A 253 9.73 14.10 8.58
N ILE A 254 9.63 14.00 7.26
CA ILE A 254 9.11 15.08 6.42
C ILE A 254 7.70 14.71 5.99
N SER A 255 6.78 15.65 6.15
CA SER A 255 5.40 15.53 5.68
C SER A 255 5.12 16.43 4.49
N PHE A 256 4.16 16.04 3.66
CA PHE A 256 3.55 16.88 2.62
C PHE A 256 2.04 16.89 2.81
N ASP A 257 1.47 18.08 3.02
CA ASP A 257 0.02 18.25 3.16
C ASP A 257 -0.69 18.23 1.80
N LEU A 258 -1.68 17.36 1.62
CA LEU A 258 -2.41 17.25 0.35
C LEU A 258 -3.38 18.40 0.09
N ALA A 259 -3.83 19.11 1.12
CA ALA A 259 -4.70 20.28 1.03
C ALA A 259 -3.88 21.54 0.75
N GLU A 260 -2.93 21.84 1.64
CA GLU A 260 -2.13 23.07 1.61
C GLU A 260 -0.91 22.99 0.66
N GLU A 261 -0.55 21.77 0.25
CA GLU A 261 0.57 21.49 -0.65
C GLU A 261 1.92 22.01 -0.12
N GLN A 262 2.05 22.01 1.20
CA GLN A 262 3.24 22.43 1.91
C GLN A 262 4.00 21.24 2.51
N PHE A 263 5.32 21.36 2.49
CA PHE A 263 6.20 20.44 3.20
C PHE A 263 6.46 20.96 4.60
N LEU A 264 6.37 20.06 5.58
CA LEU A 264 6.63 20.37 6.98
C LEU A 264 7.43 19.25 7.63
N GLU A 265 8.44 19.61 8.41
CA GLU A 265 9.10 18.67 9.31
C GLU A 265 8.17 18.35 10.47
N VAL A 266 7.97 17.07 10.73
CA VAL A 266 7.19 16.57 11.87
C VAL A 266 8.18 16.17 12.96
N PRO A 267 7.86 16.42 14.25
CA PRO A 267 8.73 16.01 15.35
C PRO A 267 9.14 14.55 15.20
N SER A 268 10.45 14.32 15.09
CA SER A 268 11.00 12.97 14.98
C SER A 268 11.04 12.32 16.36
N THR A 269 11.25 11.01 16.40
CA THR A 269 11.48 10.30 17.66
C THR A 269 12.92 10.54 18.14
N PRO A 270 13.19 10.56 19.45
CA PRO A 270 14.53 10.78 20.01
C PRO A 270 15.49 9.58 19.83
N LEU A 271 15.24 8.67 18.88
CA LEU A 271 15.81 7.33 18.89
C LEU A 271 17.06 7.19 18.03
N MET A 272 18.01 6.38 18.54
CA MET A 272 19.23 5.94 17.86
C MET A 272 19.18 4.42 17.58
N GLY A 273 18.43 4.03 16.55
CA GLY A 273 18.48 2.72 15.89
C GLY A 273 19.25 2.73 14.56
N PHE A 274 19.35 1.56 13.93
CA PHE A 274 20.08 1.38 12.66
C PHE A 274 19.13 1.36 11.45
N HIS A 275 17.91 0.85 11.65
CA HIS A 275 16.89 0.76 10.61
C HIS A 275 15.54 1.25 11.14
N TYR A 276 14.87 2.03 10.30
CA TYR A 276 13.61 2.71 10.62
C TYR A 276 12.71 2.64 9.40
N HIS A 277 11.43 2.39 9.63
CA HIS A 277 10.42 2.64 8.64
C HIS A 277 9.16 3.19 9.29
N LEU A 278 8.40 3.93 8.48
CA LEU A 278 7.10 4.44 8.88
C LEU A 278 6.02 3.39 8.64
N VAL A 279 5.04 3.34 9.53
CA VAL A 279 3.86 2.49 9.39
C VAL A 279 2.66 3.21 10.00
N VAL A 280 1.46 2.92 9.49
CA VAL A 280 0.21 3.40 10.08
C VAL A 280 -0.36 2.32 10.98
N LEU A 281 -0.44 2.56 12.29
CA LEU A 281 -1.01 1.61 13.24
C LEU A 281 -2.19 2.23 13.98
N GLY A 282 -3.36 1.62 13.81
CA GLY A 282 -4.61 2.14 14.39
C GLY A 282 -4.95 3.56 13.94
N GLY A 283 -4.55 3.95 12.73
CA GLY A 283 -4.76 5.30 12.18
C GLY A 283 -3.73 6.35 12.60
N TYR A 284 -2.72 5.99 13.40
CA TYR A 284 -1.69 6.92 13.88
C TYR A 284 -0.38 6.76 13.11
N LEU A 285 0.34 7.87 12.96
CA LEU A 285 1.72 7.86 12.46
C LEU A 285 2.60 7.12 13.47
N SER A 286 3.26 6.07 12.98
CA SER A 286 4.08 5.20 13.82
C SER A 286 5.45 4.99 13.18
N VAL A 287 6.46 4.79 14.03
CA VAL A 287 7.83 4.48 13.63
C VAL A 287 8.19 3.13 14.23
N ALA A 288 8.63 2.22 13.37
CA ALA A 288 9.23 0.96 13.79
C ALA A 288 10.75 1.12 13.75
N VAL A 289 11.42 0.79 14.86
CA VAL A 289 12.87 0.94 15.04
C VAL A 289 13.48 -0.41 15.34
N TYR A 290 14.39 -0.84 14.48
CA TYR A 290 15.13 -2.08 14.63
C TYR A 290 16.56 -1.81 15.15
N PHE A 291 16.93 -2.53 16.21
CA PHE A 291 18.23 -2.46 16.87
C PHE A 291 19.03 -3.74 16.63
N ASN A 292 20.37 -3.62 16.57
CA ASN A 292 21.31 -4.73 16.28
C ASN A 292 21.20 -5.95 17.20
N HIS A 293 20.50 -5.86 18.33
CA HIS A 293 20.28 -6.96 19.27
C HIS A 293 18.95 -7.69 19.04
N CYS A 294 18.48 -7.77 17.79
CA CYS A 294 17.21 -8.41 17.46
C CYS A 294 16.05 -7.84 18.30
N LYS A 295 15.96 -6.51 18.35
CA LYS A 295 14.92 -5.80 19.12
C LYS A 295 14.20 -4.84 18.19
N LEU A 296 12.87 -4.94 18.20
CA LEU A 296 11.97 -4.08 17.45
C LEU A 296 11.15 -3.26 18.45
N GLU A 297 11.30 -1.94 18.41
CA GLU A 297 10.41 -1.03 19.14
C GLU A 297 9.49 -0.33 18.18
N ILE A 298 8.22 -0.19 18.56
CA ILE A 298 7.22 0.51 17.76
C ILE A 298 6.69 1.68 18.59
N TRP A 299 6.87 2.87 18.03
CA TRP A 299 6.48 4.13 18.63
C TRP A 299 5.31 4.72 17.86
N VAL A 300 4.34 5.28 18.58
CA VAL A 300 3.11 5.85 18.01
C VAL A 300 2.97 7.29 18.46
N MET A 301 2.72 8.20 17.53
CA MET A 301 2.44 9.60 17.80
C MET A 301 0.96 9.77 18.14
N ALA A 302 0.63 9.80 19.43
CA ALA A 302 -0.77 9.91 19.88
C ALA A 302 -1.39 11.26 19.52
N GLY A 303 -0.61 12.34 19.66
CA GLY A 303 -0.97 13.70 19.27
C GLY A 303 -0.21 14.10 18.01
N TYR A 304 -0.88 14.10 16.86
CA TYR A 304 -0.22 14.42 15.60
C TYR A 304 0.50 15.78 15.65
N GLY A 305 1.80 15.80 15.36
CA GLY A 305 2.65 17.00 15.38
C GLY A 305 3.13 17.42 16.76
N VAL A 306 2.84 16.66 17.82
CA VAL A 306 3.27 16.94 19.20
C VAL A 306 4.39 15.98 19.58
N GLU A 307 5.58 16.52 19.87
CA GLU A 307 6.79 15.73 20.14
C GLU A 307 6.63 14.84 21.38
N GLU A 308 6.06 15.39 22.45
CA GLU A 308 5.84 14.71 23.74
C GLU A 308 4.78 13.61 23.65
N SER A 309 4.08 13.51 22.52
CA SER A 309 3.03 12.51 22.31
C SER A 309 3.54 11.20 21.72
N TRP A 310 4.84 11.08 21.44
CA TRP A 310 5.45 9.83 21.03
C TRP A 310 5.45 8.85 22.20
N ILE A 311 4.69 7.77 22.05
CA ILE A 311 4.59 6.71 23.06
C ILE A 311 5.15 5.42 22.48
N LYS A 312 6.04 4.77 23.22
CA LYS A 312 6.47 3.41 22.93
C LYS A 312 5.30 2.46 23.16
N LYS A 313 4.69 1.99 22.09
CA LYS A 313 3.50 1.14 22.17
C LYS A 313 3.84 -0.34 22.24
N PHE A 314 4.87 -0.77 21.52
CA PHE A 314 5.28 -2.17 21.48
C PHE A 314 6.79 -2.33 21.61
N HIS A 315 7.17 -3.42 22.26
CA HIS A 315 8.54 -3.87 22.43
C HIS A 315 8.60 -5.37 22.12
N ILE A 316 9.16 -5.71 20.97
CA ILE A 316 9.18 -7.06 20.43
C ILE A 316 10.62 -7.55 20.38
N ARG A 317 10.89 -8.71 20.96
CA ARG A 317 12.15 -9.43 20.74
C ARG A 317 12.06 -10.03 19.35
N ALA A 318 12.79 -9.44 18.41
CA ALA A 318 12.84 -9.83 17.01
C ALA A 318 13.71 -11.09 16.80
N HIS A 319 13.45 -12.16 17.54
CA HIS A 319 14.01 -13.47 17.21
C HIS A 319 13.22 -14.08 16.04
N MET A 320 13.89 -14.85 15.19
CA MET A 320 13.20 -15.67 14.19
C MET A 320 12.42 -16.77 14.94
N PRO A 321 11.13 -17.01 14.65
CA PRO A 321 10.44 -18.19 15.17
C PRO A 321 11.15 -19.48 14.73
N LYS A 322 11.24 -20.46 15.63
CA LYS A 322 11.83 -21.78 15.34
C LYS A 322 10.99 -22.48 14.26
N GLY A 323 11.60 -22.85 13.13
CA GLY A 323 10.91 -23.44 11.97
C GLY A 323 10.87 -22.54 10.73
N LEU A 324 11.25 -21.26 10.86
CA LEU A 324 11.43 -20.32 9.73
C LEU A 324 12.90 -20.07 9.39
N GLU A 325 13.81 -20.91 9.90
CA GLU A 325 15.26 -20.82 9.66
C GLU A 325 15.60 -21.10 8.19
N GLU A 326 16.62 -20.41 7.66
CA GLU A 326 16.94 -20.36 6.23
C GLU A 326 17.36 -21.73 5.65
N ASP A 327 16.85 -22.08 4.46
CA ASP A 327 17.55 -22.97 3.53
C ASP A 327 18.56 -22.12 2.73
N PRO A 328 19.88 -22.40 2.82
CA PRO A 328 20.93 -21.71 2.06
C PRO A 328 20.68 -21.65 0.54
N ALA A 329 19.90 -22.58 -0.03
CA ALA A 329 19.58 -22.60 -1.46
C ALA A 329 18.67 -21.43 -1.91
N ASN A 330 17.95 -20.76 -1.01
CA ASN A 330 17.08 -19.62 -1.35
C ASN A 330 17.82 -18.27 -1.51
N GLN A 331 19.15 -18.24 -1.34
CA GLN A 331 19.95 -17.02 -1.44
C GLN A 331 20.10 -16.45 -2.88
N PHE A 332 19.74 -17.21 -3.91
CA PHE A 332 20.00 -16.86 -5.32
C PHE A 332 19.03 -15.84 -5.95
N PHE A 333 17.94 -15.46 -5.28
CA PHE A 333 16.84 -14.68 -5.91
C PHE A 333 16.77 -13.19 -5.49
N LYS A 334 17.92 -12.57 -5.20
CA LYS A 334 18.06 -11.14 -4.86
C LYS A 334 18.00 -10.21 -6.09
N ASN A 335 16.96 -10.31 -6.92
CA ASN A 335 16.84 -9.46 -8.11
C ASN A 335 15.95 -8.23 -7.94
N SER A 336 15.32 -8.01 -6.77
CA SER A 336 14.86 -6.64 -6.49
C SER A 336 16.09 -5.81 -6.10
N GLN A 337 16.32 -4.69 -6.80
CA GLN A 337 17.41 -3.74 -6.49
C GLN A 337 17.27 -3.11 -5.08
N ILE A 338 16.29 -3.56 -4.30
CA ILE A 338 15.72 -2.91 -3.13
C ILE A 338 16.31 -3.50 -1.83
N ILE A 339 17.00 -4.65 -1.80
CA ILE A 339 17.53 -5.22 -0.55
C ILE A 339 19.04 -5.44 -0.58
N ARG A 340 19.81 -4.45 -0.09
CA ARG A 340 21.25 -4.60 0.21
C ARG A 340 21.57 -4.81 1.69
N ASN A 341 20.64 -4.59 2.63
CA ASN A 341 20.91 -4.76 4.06
C ASN A 341 20.28 -6.03 4.64
N ARG A 342 21.13 -6.84 5.28
CA ARG A 342 20.74 -8.06 6.01
C ARG A 342 20.11 -7.67 7.35
N GLY A 343 18.97 -8.27 7.71
CA GLY A 343 18.48 -8.35 9.08
C GLY A 343 17.35 -7.42 9.53
N TYR A 344 16.48 -6.90 8.65
CA TYR A 344 15.36 -6.04 9.09
C TYR A 344 14.00 -6.75 9.03
N ILE A 345 13.12 -6.45 10.00
CA ILE A 345 11.72 -6.86 10.05
C ILE A 345 10.86 -5.66 9.67
N ARG A 346 9.91 -5.85 8.76
CA ARG A 346 8.92 -4.83 8.39
C ARG A 346 7.63 -5.05 9.16
N VAL A 347 7.21 -4.05 9.91
CA VAL A 347 5.87 -3.98 10.50
C VAL A 347 4.89 -3.58 9.41
N LEU A 348 3.86 -4.41 9.18
CA LEU A 348 2.87 -4.18 8.12
C LEU A 348 1.62 -3.48 8.67
N CYS A 349 0.96 -4.07 9.67
CA CYS A 349 -0.27 -3.53 10.23
C CYS A 349 -0.58 -4.07 11.64
N LEU A 350 -1.53 -3.42 12.31
CA LEU A 350 -2.15 -3.87 13.55
C LEU A 350 -3.46 -4.57 13.21
N LEU A 351 -3.67 -5.79 13.67
CA LEU A 351 -4.89 -6.58 13.49
C LEU A 351 -5.95 -6.25 14.55
N LYS A 352 -7.22 -6.55 14.27
CA LYS A 352 -8.35 -6.27 15.18
C LYS A 352 -8.19 -6.90 16.57
N ASN A 353 -7.62 -8.10 16.64
CA ASN A 353 -7.39 -8.80 17.91
C ASN A 353 -6.24 -8.19 18.74
N GLY A 354 -5.56 -7.17 18.22
CA GLY A 354 -4.36 -6.57 18.80
C GLY A 354 -3.05 -7.19 18.32
N GLY A 355 -3.10 -8.23 17.49
CA GLY A 355 -1.92 -8.85 16.89
C GLY A 355 -1.21 -7.90 15.92
N ILE A 356 0.09 -8.06 15.74
CA ILE A 356 0.92 -7.27 14.83
C ILE A 356 1.43 -8.17 13.74
N LEU A 357 1.15 -7.81 12.48
CA LEU A 357 1.63 -8.55 11.34
C LEU A 357 3.01 -8.04 10.92
N LEU A 358 3.97 -8.96 10.86
CA LEU A 358 5.38 -8.70 10.57
C LEU A 358 5.78 -9.46 9.30
N GLU A 359 6.57 -8.82 8.44
CA GLU A 359 7.27 -9.43 7.31
C GLU A 359 8.75 -9.54 7.65
N TYR A 360 9.28 -10.76 7.58
CA TYR A 360 10.69 -11.06 7.80
C TYR A 360 11.49 -11.05 6.49
N ILE A 361 12.82 -11.11 6.58
CA ILE A 361 13.73 -11.02 5.43
C ILE A 361 13.50 -12.11 4.36
N ASN A 362 13.03 -13.28 4.78
CA ASN A 362 12.65 -14.39 3.90
C ASN A 362 11.23 -14.27 3.33
N ARG A 363 10.58 -13.09 3.47
CA ARG A 363 9.19 -12.82 3.12
C ARG A 363 8.16 -13.66 3.89
N ALA A 364 8.59 -14.32 4.97
CA ALA A 364 7.65 -14.98 5.87
C ALA A 364 6.80 -13.93 6.59
N LEU A 365 5.51 -14.22 6.67
CA LEU A 365 4.58 -13.43 7.45
C LEU A 365 4.38 -14.08 8.82
N VAL A 366 4.52 -13.27 9.85
CA VAL A 366 4.40 -13.73 11.23
C VAL A 366 3.47 -12.79 11.97
N CYS A 367 2.48 -13.36 12.66
CA CYS A 367 1.60 -12.61 13.53
C CYS A 367 2.15 -12.68 14.96
N TYR A 368 2.56 -11.54 15.50
CA TYR A 368 2.94 -11.40 16.90
C TYR A 368 1.72 -11.04 17.75
N ASP A 369 1.47 -11.73 18.86
CA ASP A 369 0.45 -11.37 19.83
C ASP A 369 1.08 -10.59 21.00
N PRO A 370 0.84 -9.27 21.13
CA PRO A 370 1.43 -8.48 22.21
C PRO A 370 0.94 -8.86 23.61
N LYS A 371 -0.20 -9.57 23.74
CA LYS A 371 -0.74 -9.96 25.05
C LYS A 371 -0.05 -11.20 25.60
N SER A 372 0.18 -12.21 24.76
CA SER A 372 0.91 -13.43 25.16
C SER A 372 2.41 -13.32 24.97
N GLY A 373 2.87 -12.42 24.08
CA GLY A 373 4.27 -12.33 23.66
C GLY A 373 4.69 -13.43 22.68
N GLU A 374 3.74 -14.18 22.14
CA GLU A 374 3.99 -15.30 21.24
C GLU A 374 3.89 -14.92 19.77
N PHE A 375 4.61 -15.68 18.94
CA PHE A 375 4.52 -15.61 17.49
C PHE A 375 3.64 -16.75 17.00
N LYS A 376 2.67 -16.43 16.15
CA LYS A 376 1.85 -17.40 15.43
C LYS A 376 2.27 -17.34 13.97
N ASP A 377 2.78 -18.46 13.46
CA ASP A 377 3.12 -18.59 12.05
C ASP A 377 1.84 -18.48 11.23
N ARG A 378 1.85 -17.55 10.28
CA ARG A 378 0.77 -17.38 9.31
C ARG A 378 1.39 -17.37 7.94
N CYS A 379 1.48 -18.58 7.39
CA CYS A 379 1.95 -18.87 6.05
C CYS A 379 3.44 -18.59 5.82
N ASN A 380 4.19 -19.66 5.53
CA ASN A 380 5.33 -19.54 4.65
C ASN A 380 4.78 -19.24 3.26
N ILE A 381 4.92 -18.01 2.79
CA ILE A 381 4.80 -17.73 1.38
C ILE A 381 6.01 -18.42 0.74
N SER A 382 5.82 -19.63 0.24
CA SER A 382 6.84 -20.37 -0.51
C SER A 382 7.06 -19.68 -1.86
N GLY A 383 7.72 -18.54 -1.85
CA GLY A 383 7.95 -17.70 -3.02
C GLY A 383 8.36 -16.28 -2.60
N ASN A 384 9.37 -15.72 -3.26
CA ASN A 384 9.86 -14.36 -3.00
C ASN A 384 8.83 -13.32 -3.48
N ALA A 385 7.82 -13.04 -2.66
CA ALA A 385 6.81 -12.02 -2.91
C ALA A 385 6.88 -10.94 -1.82
N GLU A 386 6.81 -9.68 -2.23
CA GLU A 386 6.86 -8.50 -1.36
C GLU A 386 5.45 -8.00 -1.04
N VAL A 387 5.17 -7.72 0.23
CA VAL A 387 3.88 -7.11 0.62
C VAL A 387 3.86 -5.64 0.23
N VAL A 388 2.76 -5.22 -0.40
CA VAL A 388 2.51 -3.84 -0.82
C VAL A 388 1.66 -3.09 0.19
#